data_AF-A0A2V8PZM2-F1
#
_entry.id   AF-A0A2V8PZM2-F1
#
_cell.length_a   1.000
_cell.length_b   1.000
_cell.length_c   1.000
_cell.angle_alpha   90.00
_cell.angle_beta   90.00
_cell.angle_gamma   90.00
#
_symmetry.space_group_name_H-M   'P 1'
#
loop_
_entity.id
_entity.type
_entity.pdbx_description
1 polymer ?
#
loop_
_entity_poly.entity_id
_entity_poly.type
_entity_poly.pdbx_seq_one_letter_code
_entity_poly.pdbx_strand_id
1 'polypeptide(L)'
;MDREANRRRLQYIPERWRDVDVRETDCIPRPARTNENPTIREQTLVLDLLGRINYKIISGNRVYVEVGGIVYKTLYGGYWRSVFTGLEHYLLRCEQVSDCVWADESETSAVVDLPIAYSKEGWTASGHSLSFMLSRD
;
A
#
# COMPACT_ATOMS: atom_id res chain seq x y z
N MET A 1 -1.00 9.61 -56.62
CA MET A 1 0.09 9.64 -55.62
C MET A 1 -0.51 10.30 -54.40
N ASP A 2 -1.23 9.52 -53.59
CA ASP A 2 -2.09 10.03 -52.52
C ASP A 2 -1.45 9.74 -51.16
N ARG A 3 -1.14 10.80 -50.42
CA ARG A 3 -0.71 10.73 -49.02
C ARG A 3 -1.45 11.80 -48.23
N GLU A 4 -2.67 11.48 -47.81
CA GLU A 4 -3.37 12.26 -46.78
C GLU A 4 -3.72 11.34 -45.62
N ALA A 5 -2.78 11.27 -44.68
CA ALA A 5 -2.87 10.47 -43.47
C ALA A 5 -3.89 11.11 -42.52
N ASN A 6 -5.05 10.46 -42.43
CA ASN A 6 -6.19 10.82 -41.58
C ASN A 6 -5.83 10.68 -40.09
N ARG A 7 -5.33 11.76 -39.47
CA ARG A 7 -5.21 11.88 -38.01
C ARG A 7 -6.60 12.06 -37.40
N ARG A 8 -7.37 10.97 -37.28
CA ARG A 8 -8.57 10.93 -36.45
C ARG A 8 -8.14 11.00 -34.99
N ARG A 9 -8.29 12.18 -34.38
CA ARG A 9 -8.20 12.36 -32.92
C ARG A 9 -9.19 11.39 -32.28
N LEU A 10 -8.70 10.50 -31.41
CA LEU A 10 -9.55 9.68 -30.55
C LEU A 10 -10.29 10.64 -29.60
N GLN A 11 -11.52 10.98 -29.96
CA GLN A 11 -12.39 11.80 -29.14
C GLN A 11 -12.80 10.98 -27.91
N TYR A 12 -12.57 11.52 -26.72
CA TYR A 12 -13.01 10.89 -25.48
C TYR A 12 -14.55 10.83 -25.48
N ILE A 13 -15.08 9.62 -25.29
CA ILE A 13 -16.52 9.39 -25.14
C ILE A 13 -16.76 9.03 -23.68
N PRO A 14 -17.51 9.86 -22.93
CA PRO A 14 -17.89 9.54 -21.55
C PRO A 14 -18.63 8.21 -21.48
N GLU A 15 -18.35 7.42 -20.45
CA GLU A 15 -19.06 6.17 -20.09
C GLU A 15 -18.89 4.96 -21.03
N ARG A 16 -18.13 5.05 -22.12
CA ARG A 16 -17.86 3.92 -23.04
C ARG A 16 -17.23 2.69 -22.36
N TRP A 17 -16.60 2.86 -21.20
CA TRP A 17 -16.03 1.78 -20.39
C TRP A 17 -17.09 0.89 -19.72
N ARG A 18 -18.37 1.30 -19.71
CA ARG A 18 -19.48 0.48 -19.20
C ARG A 18 -19.99 -0.55 -20.22
N ASP A 19 -19.70 -0.35 -21.50
CA ASP A 19 -20.13 -1.23 -22.59
C ASP A 19 -19.13 -2.36 -22.88
N VAL A 20 -18.16 -2.58 -21.98
CA VAL A 20 -17.29 -3.75 -22.08
C VAL A 20 -18.10 -4.96 -21.64
N ASP A 21 -18.78 -5.59 -22.60
CA ASP A 21 -19.33 -6.94 -22.44
C ASP A 21 -18.20 -7.85 -21.93
N VAL A 22 -18.31 -8.26 -20.67
CA VAL A 22 -17.40 -9.21 -20.03
C VAL A 22 -17.68 -10.60 -20.60
N ARG A 23 -17.36 -10.79 -21.88
CA ARG A 23 -17.26 -12.11 -22.49
C ARG A 23 -15.80 -12.49 -22.50
N GLU A 24 -15.48 -13.35 -21.54
CA GLU A 24 -14.38 -14.32 -21.55
C GLU A 24 -13.24 -14.00 -22.52
N THR A 25 -12.18 -13.38 -22.02
CA THR A 25 -10.87 -13.53 -22.67
C THR A 25 -9.75 -13.39 -21.64
N ASP A 26 -9.00 -14.47 -21.55
CA ASP A 26 -7.63 -14.63 -21.06
C ASP A 26 -7.34 -14.31 -19.59
N CYS A 27 -7.58 -15.35 -18.78
CA CYS A 27 -7.12 -15.51 -17.41
C CYS A 27 -5.60 -15.29 -17.27
N ILE A 28 -5.18 -14.07 -16.93
CA ILE A 28 -4.00 -13.88 -16.09
C ILE A 28 -4.31 -14.63 -14.78
N PRO A 29 -3.44 -15.54 -14.28
CA PRO A 29 -3.69 -16.21 -13.02
C PRO A 29 -3.65 -15.17 -11.91
N ARG A 30 -4.83 -14.68 -11.53
CA ARG A 30 -5.04 -13.90 -10.33
C ARG A 30 -4.68 -14.86 -9.19
N PRO A 31 -3.64 -14.60 -8.37
CA PRO A 31 -3.36 -15.46 -7.23
C PRO A 31 -4.66 -15.56 -6.43
N ALA A 32 -5.04 -16.80 -6.11
CA ALA A 32 -6.27 -17.11 -5.39
C ALA A 32 -6.27 -16.34 -4.07
N ARG A 33 -6.90 -15.17 -4.07
CA ARG A 33 -7.18 -14.42 -2.85
C ARG A 33 -8.23 -15.24 -2.14
N THR A 34 -7.83 -15.97 -1.12
CA THR A 34 -8.74 -16.33 -0.04
C THR A 34 -9.32 -15.01 0.45
N ASN A 35 -10.54 -14.67 0.01
CA ASN A 35 -11.23 -13.43 0.33
C ASN A 35 -11.67 -13.49 1.79
N GLU A 36 -10.73 -13.41 2.70
CA GLU A 36 -11.01 -13.11 4.08
C GLU A 36 -11.04 -11.59 4.17
N ASN A 37 -12.24 -11.06 4.04
CA ASN A 37 -12.44 -9.64 4.27
C ASN A 37 -12.31 -9.40 5.78
N PRO A 38 -11.55 -8.36 6.19
CA PRO A 38 -11.46 -8.02 7.60
C PRO A 38 -12.85 -7.66 8.13
N THR A 39 -13.12 -8.06 9.38
CA THR A 39 -14.30 -7.62 10.11
C THR A 39 -14.27 -6.11 10.31
N ILE A 40 -15.43 -5.49 10.57
CA ILE A 40 -15.51 -4.05 10.90
C ILE A 40 -14.59 -3.70 12.08
N ARG A 41 -14.46 -4.63 13.04
CA ARG A 41 -13.55 -4.48 14.18
C ARG A 41 -12.09 -4.42 13.73
N GLU A 42 -11.66 -5.34 12.88
CA GLU A 42 -10.28 -5.36 12.35
C GLU A 42 -9.98 -4.13 11.50
N GLN A 43 -10.91 -3.69 10.66
CA GLN A 43 -10.81 -2.45 9.90
C GLN A 43 -10.66 -1.23 10.83
N THR A 44 -11.45 -1.17 11.90
CA THR A 44 -11.37 -0.07 12.87
C THR A 44 -10.02 -0.06 13.59
N LEU A 45 -9.50 -1.23 13.97
CA LEU A 45 -8.21 -1.35 14.64
C LEU A 45 -7.04 -0.89 13.76
N VAL A 46 -7.02 -1.26 12.47
CA VAL A 46 -5.94 -0.79 11.57
C VAL A 46 -6.04 0.72 11.32
N LEU A 47 -7.25 1.28 11.22
CA LEU A 47 -7.43 2.72 11.06
C LEU A 47 -6.99 3.50 12.30
N ASP A 48 -7.34 3.02 13.51
CA ASP A 48 -6.87 3.60 14.78
C ASP A 48 -5.33 3.54 14.88
N LEU A 49 -4.74 2.39 14.51
CA LEU A 49 -3.29 2.23 14.46
C LEU A 49 -2.62 3.25 13.52
N LEU A 50 -3.10 3.37 12.27
CA LEU A 50 -2.57 4.34 11.30
C LEU A 50 -2.72 5.78 11.82
N GLY A 51 -3.85 6.10 12.43
CA GLY A 51 -4.09 7.39 13.07
C GLY A 51 -3.09 7.69 14.19
N ARG A 52 -2.82 6.73 15.08
CA ARG A 52 -1.85 6.88 16.18
C ARG A 52 -0.43 7.03 15.67
N ILE A 53 -0.04 6.27 14.64
CA ILE A 53 1.27 6.38 14.00
C ILE A 53 1.46 7.79 13.44
N ASN A 54 0.49 8.27 12.67
CA ASN A 54 0.53 9.60 12.08
C ASN A 54 0.57 10.69 13.15
N TYR A 55 -0.26 10.56 14.20
CA TYR A 55 -0.25 11.50 15.31
C TYR A 55 1.11 11.54 16.01
N LYS A 56 1.75 10.39 16.27
CA LYS A 56 3.08 10.34 16.88
C LYS A 56 4.13 11.02 16.01
N ILE A 57 4.13 10.73 14.72
CA ILE A 57 5.07 11.35 13.76
C ILE A 57 4.89 12.87 13.71
N ILE A 58 3.65 13.34 13.62
CA ILE A 58 3.34 14.78 13.62
C ILE A 58 3.72 15.44 14.96
N SER A 59 3.63 14.70 16.06
CA SER A 59 4.04 15.17 17.40
C SER A 59 5.56 15.17 17.60
N GLY A 60 6.35 14.79 16.59
CA GLY A 60 7.81 14.75 16.64
C GLY A 60 8.41 13.41 17.07
N ASN A 61 7.58 12.41 17.40
CA ASN A 61 8.03 11.09 17.84
C ASN A 61 8.29 10.17 16.65
N ARG A 62 9.33 9.33 16.76
CA ARG A 62 9.67 8.34 15.73
C ARG A 62 9.00 7.00 16.01
N VAL A 63 8.36 6.44 14.99
CA VAL A 63 7.76 5.10 15.05
C VAL A 63 8.57 4.17 14.17
N TYR A 64 9.06 3.09 14.75
CA TYR A 64 9.76 2.04 14.01
C TYR A 64 8.85 0.82 13.87
N VAL A 65 8.94 0.16 12.72
CA VAL A 65 8.21 -1.07 12.44
C VAL A 65 9.21 -2.13 12.00
N GLU A 66 9.07 -3.33 12.54
CA GLU A 66 9.82 -4.49 12.11
C GLU A 66 8.91 -5.40 11.29
N VAL A 67 9.40 -5.77 10.11
CA VAL A 67 8.70 -6.65 9.18
C VAL A 67 9.72 -7.66 8.65
N GLY A 68 9.51 -8.95 8.94
CA GLY A 68 10.41 -10.01 8.46
C GLY A 68 11.85 -9.89 8.97
N GLY A 69 12.07 -9.29 10.16
CA GLY A 69 13.40 -9.05 10.73
C GLY A 69 14.10 -7.78 10.23
N ILE A 70 13.48 -7.03 9.31
CA ILE A 70 14.00 -5.76 8.81
C ILE A 70 13.32 -4.62 9.57
N VAL A 71 14.11 -3.69 10.11
CA VAL A 71 13.61 -2.52 10.82
C VAL A 71 13.50 -1.33 9.88
N TYR A 72 12.32 -0.72 9.91
CA TYR A 72 11.99 0.46 9.13
C TYR A 72 11.55 1.60 10.04
N LYS A 73 11.96 2.82 9.71
CA LYS A 73 11.44 4.05 10.28
C LYS A 73 10.21 4.47 9.51
N THR A 74 9.09 4.63 10.20
CA THR A 74 7.81 4.99 9.58
C THR A 74 7.78 6.48 9.28
N LEU A 75 7.48 6.84 8.03
CA LEU A 75 7.30 8.23 7.58
C LEU A 75 5.84 8.66 7.69
N TYR A 76 4.91 7.79 7.30
CA TYR A 76 3.47 7.94 7.55
C TYR A 76 2.72 6.64 7.24
N GLY A 77 1.54 6.49 7.84
CA GLY A 77 0.54 5.49 7.48
C GLY A 77 -0.47 6.06 6.49
N GLY A 78 -0.83 5.26 5.48
CA GLY A 78 -1.76 5.64 4.43
C GLY A 78 -2.97 4.71 4.35
N TYR A 79 -4.12 5.29 4.05
CA TYR A 79 -5.35 4.57 3.74
C TYR A 79 -6.02 5.22 2.53
N TRP A 80 -6.45 4.40 1.57
CA TRP A 80 -7.35 4.85 0.51
C TRP A 80 -8.28 3.73 0.08
N ARG A 81 -9.43 4.13 -0.47
CA ARG A 81 -10.40 3.20 -1.06
C ARG A 81 -10.63 3.58 -2.51
N SER A 82 -10.49 2.60 -3.40
CA SER A 82 -10.78 2.78 -4.81
C SER A 82 -12.26 3.10 -5.01
N VAL A 83 -12.56 4.18 -5.73
CA VAL A 83 -13.94 4.55 -6.08
C VAL A 83 -14.53 3.59 -7.12
N PHE A 84 -13.68 2.99 -7.96
CA PHE A 84 -14.12 2.09 -9.04
C PHE A 84 -14.37 0.65 -8.57
N THR A 85 -13.51 0.15 -7.68
CA THR A 85 -13.55 -1.26 -7.24
C THR A 85 -14.04 -1.43 -5.81
N GLY A 86 -14.13 -0.34 -5.03
CA GLY A 86 -14.42 -0.38 -3.60
C GLY A 86 -13.31 -0.99 -2.75
N LEU A 87 -12.18 -1.42 -3.35
CA LEU A 87 -11.09 -2.05 -2.64
C LEU A 87 -10.39 -1.05 -1.73
N GLU A 88 -10.20 -1.46 -0.48
CA GLU A 88 -9.48 -0.74 0.55
C GLU A 88 -8.01 -1.11 0.51
N HIS A 89 -7.16 -0.11 0.67
CA HIS A 89 -5.72 -0.25 0.67
C HIS A 89 -5.15 0.46 1.89
N TYR A 90 -4.27 -0.24 2.58
CA TYR A 90 -3.56 0.23 3.75
C TYR A 90 -2.06 0.13 3.45
N LEU A 91 -1.28 1.14 3.82
CA LEU A 91 0.18 1.12 3.66
C LEU A 91 0.88 1.80 4.82
N LEU A 92 2.14 1.44 5.00
CA LEU A 92 3.12 2.25 5.72
C LEU A 92 4.18 2.68 4.73
N ARG A 93 4.42 3.98 4.63
CA ARG A 93 5.59 4.49 3.92
C ARG A 93 6.72 4.59 4.90
N CYS A 94 7.83 3.95 4.60
CA CYS A 94 8.93 3.81 5.53
C CYS A 94 10.28 4.05 4.87
N GLU A 95 11.27 4.25 5.71
CA GLU A 95 12.68 4.35 5.38
C GLU A 95 13.36 3.12 6.01
N GLN A 96 14.05 2.30 5.21
CA GLN A 96 14.75 1.12 5.75
C GLN A 96 15.97 1.56 6.57
N VAL A 97 16.13 0.97 7.76
CA VAL A 97 17.18 1.34 8.74
C VAL A 97 18.18 0.19 8.98
N SER A 98 17.99 -0.97 8.35
CA SER A 98 18.90 -2.14 8.43
C SER A 98 19.50 -2.37 7.05
N ASP A 99 20.82 -2.32 6.82
CA ASP A 99 21.96 -2.67 7.66
C ASP A 99 22.87 -1.50 8.11
N CYS A 100 23.62 -1.76 9.19
CA CYS A 100 24.75 -1.00 9.72
C CYS A 100 24.42 0.22 10.60
N VAL A 101 24.53 -0.02 11.91
CA VAL A 101 24.87 0.97 12.96
C VAL A 101 26.18 1.76 12.64
N TRP A 102 26.85 1.46 11.52
CA TRP A 102 28.15 1.98 11.08
C TRP A 102 28.19 2.47 9.63
N ALA A 103 27.07 2.53 8.90
CA ALA A 103 27.09 3.10 7.55
C ALA A 103 26.92 4.62 7.66
N ASP A 104 27.91 5.34 7.14
CA ASP A 104 27.97 6.79 7.05
C ASP A 104 26.62 7.40 6.61
N GLU A 105 26.36 8.61 7.11
CA GLU A 105 25.17 9.44 6.83
C GLU A 105 24.96 9.82 5.34
N SER A 106 25.63 9.14 4.40
CA SER A 106 25.62 9.42 2.97
C SER A 106 24.94 8.37 2.08
N GLU A 107 24.57 7.19 2.60
CA GLU A 107 23.78 6.24 1.82
C GLU A 107 22.30 6.60 1.90
N THR A 108 21.77 7.08 0.77
CA THR A 108 20.37 7.47 0.59
C THR A 108 19.44 6.35 1.07
N SER A 109 18.92 6.46 2.30
CA SER A 109 18.00 5.47 2.84
C SER A 109 16.82 5.29 1.88
N ALA A 110 16.68 4.10 1.34
CA ALA A 110 15.64 3.83 0.35
C ALA A 110 14.26 3.95 1.02
N VAL A 111 13.44 4.85 0.49
CA VAL A 111 12.04 4.99 0.91
C VAL A 111 11.24 3.88 0.25
N VAL A 112 10.61 3.05 1.06
CA VAL A 112 9.83 1.88 0.65
C VAL A 112 8.37 2.03 1.09
N ASP A 113 7.46 1.52 0.26
CA ASP A 113 6.06 1.37 0.64
C ASP A 113 5.82 -0.08 1.07
N LEU A 114 5.29 -0.26 2.29
CA LEU A 114 4.93 -1.54 2.88
C LEU A 114 3.41 -1.69 2.86
N PRO A 115 2.83 -2.40 1.87
CA PRO A 115 1.39 -2.64 1.83
C PRO A 115 0.96 -3.51 3.00
N ILE A 116 -0.07 -3.09 3.72
CA ILE A 116 -0.68 -3.87 4.79
C ILE A 116 -1.85 -4.66 4.19
N ALA A 117 -1.79 -5.98 4.34
CA ALA A 117 -2.83 -6.91 3.91
C ALA A 117 -3.38 -7.69 5.09
N TYR A 118 -4.68 -8.00 5.04
CA TYR A 118 -5.35 -8.84 6.02
C TYR A 118 -5.20 -10.32 5.65
N SER A 119 -4.99 -11.17 6.65
CA SER A 119 -4.86 -12.63 6.53
C SER A 119 -5.50 -13.33 7.73
N LYS A 120 -5.61 -14.67 7.69
CA LYS A 120 -6.09 -15.51 8.81
C LYS A 120 -5.42 -15.21 10.14
N GLU A 121 -4.15 -14.83 10.09
CA GLU A 121 -3.31 -14.60 11.26
C GLU A 121 -3.33 -13.12 11.70
N GLY A 122 -4.06 -12.27 10.97
CA GLY A 122 -4.19 -10.85 11.22
C GLY A 122 -3.54 -10.00 10.12
N TRP A 123 -3.18 -8.77 10.50
CA TRP A 123 -2.57 -7.80 9.59
C TRP A 123 -1.09 -8.09 9.36
N THR A 124 -0.70 -8.15 8.10
CA THR A 124 0.67 -8.44 7.66
C THR A 124 1.15 -7.40 6.67
N ALA A 125 2.46 -7.17 6.59
CA ALA A 125 3.09 -6.50 5.47
C ALA A 125 4.09 -7.43 4.80
N SER A 126 4.05 -7.50 3.47
CA SER A 126 4.91 -8.39 2.68
C SER A 126 4.89 -9.86 3.14
N GLY A 127 3.77 -10.32 3.71
CA GLY A 127 3.62 -11.69 4.23
C GLY A 127 4.16 -11.93 5.64
N HIS A 128 4.63 -10.89 6.34
CA HIS A 128 5.10 -10.97 7.71
C HIS A 128 4.22 -10.15 8.66
N SER A 129 4.09 -10.60 9.91
CA SER A 129 3.39 -9.83 10.95
C SER A 129 4.08 -8.50 11.23
N LEU A 130 3.30 -7.49 11.57
CA LEU A 130 3.78 -6.16 11.94
C LEU A 130 4.14 -6.10 13.43
N SER A 131 5.38 -5.73 13.74
CA SER A 131 5.79 -5.42 15.12
C SER A 131 6.16 -3.94 15.23
N PHE A 132 5.49 -3.20 16.11
CA PHE A 132 5.73 -1.76 16.29
C PHE A 132 6.64 -1.52 17.48
N MET A 133 7.80 -0.93 17.21
CA MET A 133 8.71 -0.43 18.21
C MET A 133 8.45 1.07 18.41
N LEU A 134 7.73 1.36 19.50
CA LEU A 134 7.55 2.72 19.96
C LEU A 134 8.74 3.08 20.85
N SER A 135 9.56 4.04 20.42
CA SER A 135 10.44 4.73 21.37
C SER A 135 9.55 5.43 22.41
N ARG A 136 9.78 5.11 23.68
CA ARG A 136 9.28 5.91 24.81
C ARG A 136 10.27 7.06 24.96
N ASP A 137 9.92 8.21 24.41
CA ASP A 137 10.38 9.48 24.96
C ASP A 137 9.34 9.97 25.98
#